data_AF-A0A7V5WE34-F1
#
_entry.id   AF-A0A7V5WE34-F1
#
_cell.length_a   1.000
_cell.length_b   1.000
_cell.length_c   1.000
_cell.angle_alpha   90.00
_cell.angle_beta   90.00
_cell.angle_gamma   90.00
#
_symmetry.space_group_name_H-M   'P 1'
#
loop_
_entity.id
_entity.type
_entity.pdbx_description
1 polymer ?
#
loop_
_entity_poly.entity_id
_entity_poly.type
_entity_poly.pdbx_seq_one_letter_code
_entity_poly.pdbx_strand_id
1 'polypeptide(L)'
;MTRLRSITTSLYVRLLSSETAVLVILAVIVGTGGGFGAVIFRWLIGAVKDFSFGTLSTLFGFMGPYYVIIVPALGGIFVGPMIYFLAREAKGHGVPEVMEAIALRGGRIRPIVVVVKSLASSISIGTGGSVGREGPIVQIGSALGSTLGQLLKLSDTRVRNLVACGAAAGIAATFNAPIAGVFFALEIILGEFEMSHFSMVVISSVMSSVIGRIFLGDRPAFPIPPYAMKSPWELALYPLLGAIA
;
A
#
# COMPACT_ATOMS: atom_id res chain seq x y z
N MET A 1 -26.07 -0.50 -36.83
CA MET A 1 -25.14 -1.31 -35.99
C MET A 1 -23.72 -1.45 -36.56
N THR A 2 -23.49 -1.22 -37.86
CA THR A 2 -22.16 -1.34 -38.52
C THR A 2 -21.21 -0.14 -38.30
N ARG A 3 -21.71 1.10 -38.18
CA ARG A 3 -20.87 2.29 -37.90
C ARG A 3 -20.30 2.34 -36.47
N LEU A 4 -21.06 1.91 -35.45
CA LEU A 4 -20.57 1.89 -34.07
C LEU A 4 -19.40 0.91 -33.90
N ARG A 5 -19.49 -0.28 -34.51
CA ARG A 5 -18.40 -1.28 -34.51
C ARG A 5 -17.12 -0.72 -35.15
N SER A 6 -17.23 -0.05 -36.30
CA SER A 6 -16.10 0.57 -37.00
C SER A 6 -15.40 1.66 -36.18
N ILE A 7 -16.16 2.50 -35.47
CA ILE A 7 -15.59 3.56 -34.61
C ILE A 7 -14.91 2.92 -33.39
N THR A 8 -15.54 1.94 -32.75
CA THR A 8 -14.93 1.25 -31.60
C THR A 8 -13.65 0.54 -31.98
N THR A 9 -13.58 -0.14 -33.14
CA THR A 9 -12.37 -0.83 -33.61
C THR A 9 -11.27 0.16 -34.00
N SER A 10 -11.61 1.28 -34.63
CA SER A 10 -10.65 2.36 -34.95
C SER A 10 -10.07 3.02 -33.70
N LEU A 11 -10.90 3.27 -32.69
CA LEU A 11 -10.48 3.82 -31.40
C LEU A 11 -9.62 2.82 -30.63
N TYR A 12 -9.98 1.53 -30.64
CA TYR A 12 -9.21 0.45 -30.01
C TYR A 12 -7.80 0.33 -30.61
N VAL A 13 -7.71 0.35 -31.94
CA VAL A 13 -6.43 0.30 -32.66
C VAL A 13 -5.61 1.55 -32.35
N ARG A 14 -6.20 2.76 -32.34
CA ARG A 14 -5.49 4.00 -32.00
C ARG A 14 -5.04 4.07 -30.54
N LEU A 15 -5.84 3.59 -29.59
CA LEU A 15 -5.46 3.53 -28.18
C LEU A 15 -4.31 2.54 -27.95
N LEU A 16 -4.38 1.36 -28.58
CA LEU A 16 -3.31 0.36 -28.49
C LEU A 16 -2.05 0.77 -29.28
N SER A 17 -2.16 1.72 -30.21
CA SER A 17 -1.01 2.27 -30.96
C SER A 17 -0.23 3.32 -30.17
N SER A 18 -0.80 3.91 -29.11
CA SER A 18 -0.13 4.91 -28.29
C SER A 18 0.43 4.28 -27.01
N GLU A 19 1.75 4.20 -26.88
CA GLU A 19 2.41 3.64 -25.70
C GLU A 19 1.98 4.33 -24.40
N THR A 20 1.75 5.64 -24.44
CA THR A 20 1.28 6.43 -23.29
C THR A 20 -0.12 6.00 -22.85
N ALA A 21 -1.04 5.76 -23.78
CA ALA A 21 -2.40 5.33 -23.45
C ALA A 21 -2.40 3.95 -22.77
N VAL A 22 -1.57 3.02 -23.24
CA VAL A 22 -1.42 1.71 -22.61
C VAL A 22 -0.92 1.85 -21.17
N LEU A 23 0.12 2.65 -20.94
CA LEU A 23 0.67 2.84 -19.59
C LEU A 23 -0.32 3.52 -18.64
N VAL A 24 -1.14 4.46 -19.13
CA VAL A 24 -2.23 5.08 -18.35
C VAL A 24 -3.29 4.06 -17.96
N ILE A 25 -3.72 3.20 -18.89
CA ILE A 25 -4.67 2.12 -18.58
C ILE A 25 -4.11 1.19 -17.51
N LEU A 26 -2.83 0.82 -17.63
CA LEU A 26 -2.18 -0.01 -16.63
C LEU A 26 -2.10 0.69 -15.27
N ALA A 27 -1.83 1.99 -15.23
CA ALA A 27 -1.85 2.77 -13.99
C ALA A 27 -3.24 2.80 -13.34
N VAL A 28 -4.32 2.91 -14.13
CA VAL A 28 -5.71 2.81 -13.62
C VAL A 28 -5.98 1.43 -13.04
N ILE A 29 -5.56 0.37 -13.72
CA ILE A 29 -5.73 -1.02 -13.26
C ILE A 29 -4.96 -1.24 -11.96
N VAL A 30 -3.69 -0.82 -11.90
CA VAL A 30 -2.83 -0.94 -10.72
C VAL A 30 -3.37 -0.11 -9.56
N GLY A 31 -3.84 1.12 -9.81
CA GLY A 31 -4.45 1.97 -8.79
C GLY A 31 -5.72 1.37 -8.20
N THR A 32 -6.61 0.90 -9.07
CA THR A 32 -7.87 0.26 -8.66
C THR A 32 -7.59 -1.04 -7.89
N GLY A 33 -6.71 -1.89 -8.41
CA GLY A 33 -6.31 -3.15 -7.77
C GLY A 33 -5.59 -2.93 -6.44
N GLY A 34 -4.68 -1.95 -6.37
CA GLY A 34 -3.99 -1.54 -5.15
C GLY A 34 -4.95 -1.00 -4.09
N GLY A 35 -5.97 -0.23 -4.52
CA GLY A 35 -7.04 0.23 -3.66
C GLY A 35 -7.84 -0.92 -3.05
N PHE A 36 -8.29 -1.87 -3.87
CA PHE A 36 -8.96 -3.07 -3.35
C PHE A 36 -8.05 -3.92 -2.45
N GLY A 37 -6.77 -4.06 -2.80
CA GLY A 37 -5.78 -4.74 -1.96
C GLY A 37 -5.64 -4.10 -0.59
N ALA A 38 -5.58 -2.76 -0.51
CA ALA A 38 -5.54 -2.02 0.74
C ALA A 38 -6.83 -2.17 1.56
N VAL A 39 -8.00 -2.16 0.91
CA VAL A 39 -9.30 -2.40 1.55
C VAL A 39 -9.36 -3.79 2.17
N ILE A 40 -9.04 -4.83 1.39
CA ILE A 40 -9.02 -6.22 1.85
C ILE A 40 -8.05 -6.38 3.02
N PHE A 41 -6.84 -5.82 2.91
CA PHE A 41 -5.85 -5.90 3.99
C PHE A 41 -6.34 -5.22 5.28
N ARG A 42 -6.99 -4.05 5.19
CA ARG A 42 -7.57 -3.39 6.37
C ARG A 42 -8.72 -4.19 6.98
N TRP A 43 -9.55 -4.84 6.18
CA TRP A 43 -10.59 -5.74 6.69
C TRP A 43 -10.00 -6.99 7.34
N LEU A 44 -8.90 -7.54 6.80
CA LEU A 44 -8.19 -8.65 7.43
C LEU A 44 -7.62 -8.25 8.80
N ILE A 45 -6.99 -7.08 8.91
CA ILE A 45 -6.55 -6.55 10.21
C ILE A 45 -7.74 -6.41 11.17
N GLY A 46 -8.86 -5.85 10.70
CA GLY A 46 -10.09 -5.70 11.49
C GLY A 46 -10.62 -7.03 11.99
N ALA A 47 -10.73 -8.03 11.11
CA ALA A 47 -11.21 -9.37 11.45
C ALA A 47 -10.32 -10.05 12.50
N VAL A 48 -8.99 -9.96 12.35
CA VAL A 48 -8.06 -10.48 13.37
C VAL A 48 -8.25 -9.71 14.68
N LYS A 49 -8.32 -8.38 14.64
CA LYS A 49 -8.51 -7.55 15.84
C LYS A 49 -9.79 -7.91 16.59
N ASP A 50 -10.90 -8.02 15.87
CA ASP A 50 -12.22 -8.35 16.44
C ASP A 50 -12.22 -9.77 17.02
N PHE A 51 -11.53 -10.71 16.38
CA PHE A 51 -11.33 -12.05 16.94
C PHE A 51 -10.44 -12.03 18.19
N SER A 52 -9.32 -11.32 18.15
CA SER A 52 -8.30 -11.27 19.20
C SER A 52 -8.74 -10.51 20.45
N PHE A 53 -9.47 -9.40 20.30
CA PHE A 53 -9.91 -8.55 21.41
C PHE A 53 -11.42 -8.63 21.68
N GLY A 54 -12.20 -9.27 20.81
CA GLY A 54 -13.60 -9.61 21.04
C GLY A 54 -13.78 -11.05 21.52
N THR A 55 -13.53 -12.03 20.67
CA THR A 55 -13.75 -13.45 21.04
C THR A 55 -12.76 -13.92 22.09
N LEU A 56 -11.46 -13.67 21.91
CA LEU A 56 -10.44 -14.12 22.85
C LEU A 56 -10.54 -13.44 24.22
N SER A 57 -11.03 -12.20 24.29
CA SER A 57 -11.23 -11.51 25.57
C SER A 57 -12.29 -12.21 26.43
N THR A 58 -13.32 -12.81 25.81
CA THR A 58 -14.31 -13.63 26.53
C THR A 58 -13.72 -14.97 27.01
N LEU A 59 -12.90 -15.63 26.18
CA LEU A 59 -12.25 -16.91 26.52
C LEU A 59 -11.21 -16.75 27.65
N PHE A 60 -10.44 -15.66 27.61
CA PHE A 60 -9.45 -15.32 28.63
C PHE A 60 -10.01 -14.36 29.70
N GLY A 61 -11.34 -14.27 29.84
CA GLY A 61 -11.98 -13.38 30.80
C GLY A 61 -11.54 -13.61 32.25
N PHE A 62 -11.12 -14.85 32.59
CA PHE A 62 -10.55 -15.20 33.89
C PHE A 62 -9.25 -14.45 34.22
N MET A 63 -8.52 -13.96 33.21
CA MET A 63 -7.28 -13.20 33.37
C MET A 63 -7.52 -11.70 33.55
N GLY A 64 -8.77 -11.23 33.46
CA GLY A 64 -9.09 -9.82 33.49
C GLY A 64 -8.29 -9.04 32.42
N PRO A 65 -7.74 -7.85 32.73
CA PRO A 65 -7.02 -7.01 31.75
C PRO A 65 -5.71 -7.62 31.20
N TYR A 66 -5.14 -8.62 31.87
CA TYR A 66 -3.81 -9.15 31.53
C TYR A 66 -3.77 -9.95 30.22
N TYR A 67 -4.93 -10.33 29.66
CA TYR A 67 -4.99 -11.03 28.37
C TYR A 67 -4.35 -10.23 27.22
N VAL A 68 -4.33 -8.89 27.31
CA VAL A 68 -3.72 -7.99 26.32
C VAL A 68 -2.22 -8.25 26.13
N ILE A 69 -1.55 -8.85 27.13
CA ILE A 69 -0.13 -9.24 27.05
C ILE A 69 0.04 -10.55 26.26
N ILE A 70 -0.89 -11.50 26.43
CA ILE A 70 -0.80 -12.83 25.85
C ILE A 70 -1.21 -12.84 24.38
N VAL A 71 -2.18 -12.01 24.00
CA VAL A 71 -2.71 -11.96 22.63
C VAL A 71 -1.61 -11.65 21.58
N PRO A 72 -0.73 -10.65 21.75
CA PRO A 72 0.40 -10.44 20.84
C PRO A 72 1.39 -11.62 20.80
N ALA A 73 1.62 -12.28 21.94
CA ALA A 73 2.52 -13.43 22.02
C ALA A 73 1.97 -14.62 21.20
N LEU A 74 0.66 -14.88 21.29
CA LEU A 74 -0.02 -15.87 20.44
C LEU A 74 0.08 -15.48 18.96
N GLY A 75 -0.13 -14.20 18.62
CA GLY A 75 0.08 -13.70 17.26
C GLY A 75 1.49 -13.99 16.73
N GLY A 76 2.52 -13.75 17.54
CA GLY A 76 3.91 -14.06 17.21
C GLY A 76 4.17 -15.55 16.95
N ILE A 77 3.54 -16.44 17.73
CA ILE A 77 3.62 -17.90 17.55
C ILE A 77 3.06 -18.35 16.20
N PHE A 78 2.05 -17.66 15.65
CA PHE A 78 1.55 -17.95 14.31
C PHE A 78 2.40 -17.30 13.21
N VAL A 79 2.79 -16.04 13.40
CA VAL A 79 3.54 -15.26 12.39
C VAL A 79 4.93 -15.84 12.14
N GLY A 80 5.64 -16.26 13.19
CA GLY A 80 7.00 -16.79 13.08
C GLY A 80 7.12 -18.01 12.14
N PRO A 81 6.41 -19.11 12.40
CA PRO A 81 6.35 -20.28 11.52
C PRO A 81 5.83 -19.94 10.13
N MET A 82 4.79 -19.10 10.02
CA MET A 82 4.23 -18.69 8.72
C MET A 82 5.31 -18.07 7.82
N ILE A 83 6.07 -17.10 8.34
CA ILE A 83 7.18 -16.48 7.59
C ILE A 83 8.30 -17.49 7.36
N TYR A 84 8.65 -18.31 8.36
CA TYR A 84 9.78 -19.23 8.27
C TYR A 84 9.57 -20.33 7.20
N PHE A 85 8.37 -20.90 7.12
CA PHE A 85 8.05 -22.02 6.25
C PHE A 85 7.48 -21.62 4.88
N LEU A 86 6.69 -20.54 4.78
CA LEU A 86 6.03 -20.19 3.51
C LEU A 86 6.84 -19.16 2.69
N ALA A 87 7.36 -18.11 3.32
CA ALA A 87 8.12 -17.07 2.62
C ALA A 87 9.08 -16.34 3.55
N ARG A 88 10.33 -16.81 3.61
CA ARG A 88 11.41 -16.15 4.38
C ARG A 88 11.69 -14.72 3.90
N GLU A 89 11.38 -14.43 2.64
CA GLU A 89 11.47 -13.10 2.02
C GLU A 89 10.38 -12.14 2.52
N ALA A 90 9.33 -12.64 3.17
CA ALA A 90 8.30 -11.80 3.81
C ALA A 90 8.75 -11.20 5.15
N LYS A 91 10.02 -11.39 5.55
CA LYS A 91 10.64 -10.71 6.69
C LYS A 91 10.74 -9.19 6.45
N GLY A 92 11.13 -8.46 7.50
CA GLY A 92 11.39 -7.02 7.41
C GLY A 92 10.13 -6.14 7.38
N HIS A 93 10.27 -4.91 6.89
CA HIS A 93 9.25 -3.87 7.03
C HIS A 93 8.28 -3.80 5.85
N GLY A 94 8.71 -4.15 4.64
CA GLY A 94 7.95 -4.11 3.38
C GLY A 94 8.52 -3.10 2.39
N VAL A 95 8.74 -1.84 2.82
CA VAL A 95 9.27 -0.77 1.96
C VAL A 95 10.69 -1.06 1.47
N PRO A 96 11.65 -1.43 2.33
CA PRO A 96 13.02 -1.74 1.88
C PRO A 96 13.06 -2.88 0.86
N GLU A 97 12.18 -3.87 0.99
CA GLU A 97 12.09 -5.01 0.07
C GLU A 97 11.56 -4.58 -1.31
N VAL A 98 10.66 -3.59 -1.38
CA VAL A 98 10.25 -2.99 -2.65
C VAL A 98 11.40 -2.19 -3.27
N MET A 99 12.12 -1.40 -2.47
CA MET A 99 13.29 -0.65 -2.93
C MET A 99 14.38 -1.57 -3.46
N GLU A 100 14.67 -2.68 -2.76
CA GLU A 100 15.61 -3.71 -3.20
C GLU A 100 15.14 -4.33 -4.53
N ALA A 101 13.85 -4.66 -4.66
CA ALA A 101 13.31 -5.22 -5.89
C ALA A 101 13.47 -4.25 -7.07
N ILE A 102 13.25 -2.95 -6.85
CA ILE A 102 13.50 -1.92 -7.87
C ILE A 102 14.98 -1.87 -8.21
N ALA A 103 15.86 -1.73 -7.21
CA ALA A 103 17.30 -1.53 -7.42
C ALA A 103 17.97 -2.75 -8.06
N LEU A 104 17.68 -3.96 -7.58
CA LEU A 104 18.44 -5.17 -7.91
C LEU A 104 17.72 -6.12 -8.88
N ARG A 105 16.39 -6.02 -9.02
CA ARG A 105 15.58 -7.03 -9.75
C ARG A 105 14.69 -6.43 -10.84
N GLY A 106 14.90 -5.17 -11.20
CA GLY A 106 14.10 -4.48 -12.22
C GLY A 106 12.63 -4.29 -11.82
N GLY A 107 12.35 -4.21 -10.52
CA GLY A 107 10.99 -4.10 -9.98
C GLY A 107 10.24 -5.43 -9.91
N ARG A 108 10.89 -6.58 -10.11
CA ARG A 108 10.24 -7.90 -10.05
C ARG A 108 10.04 -8.37 -8.60
N ILE A 109 8.78 -8.51 -8.20
CA ILE A 109 8.34 -8.96 -6.88
C ILE A 109 7.59 -10.28 -7.04
N ARG A 110 7.88 -11.25 -6.17
CA ARG A 110 7.23 -12.56 -6.19
C ARG A 110 5.82 -12.45 -5.56
N PRO A 111 4.75 -12.86 -6.27
CA PRO A 111 3.38 -12.71 -5.77
C PRO A 111 3.11 -13.40 -4.42
N ILE A 112 3.74 -14.55 -4.17
CA ILE A 112 3.55 -15.31 -2.92
C ILE A 112 4.00 -14.53 -1.69
N VAL A 113 5.03 -13.68 -1.81
CA VAL A 113 5.55 -12.88 -0.69
C VAL A 113 4.46 -11.95 -0.17
N VAL A 114 3.64 -11.39 -1.07
CA VAL A 114 2.57 -10.47 -0.72
C VAL A 114 1.45 -11.15 0.04
N VAL A 115 1.05 -12.36 -0.37
CA VAL A 115 0.02 -13.12 0.33
C VAL A 115 0.48 -13.42 1.76
N VAL A 116 1.70 -13.96 1.90
CA VAL A 116 2.26 -14.30 3.21
C VAL A 116 2.45 -13.05 4.08
N LYS A 117 2.98 -11.96 3.51
CA LYS A 117 3.17 -10.69 4.22
C LYS A 117 1.84 -10.11 4.69
N SER A 118 0.83 -10.11 3.82
CA SER A 118 -0.50 -9.57 4.15
C SER A 118 -1.13 -10.34 5.31
N LEU A 119 -1.04 -11.66 5.30
CA LEU A 119 -1.56 -12.50 6.39
C LEU A 119 -0.74 -12.28 7.68
N ALA A 120 0.59 -12.38 7.58
CA ALA A 120 1.48 -12.21 8.73
C ALA A 120 1.33 -10.83 9.39
N SER A 121 1.27 -9.76 8.60
CA SER A 121 1.06 -8.41 9.10
C SER A 121 -0.35 -8.19 9.61
N SER A 122 -1.38 -8.80 9.01
CA SER A 122 -2.74 -8.72 9.55
C SER A 122 -2.83 -9.39 10.92
N ILE A 123 -2.19 -10.55 11.09
CA ILE A 123 -2.13 -11.25 12.38
C ILE A 123 -1.34 -10.41 13.39
N SER A 124 -0.15 -9.92 13.02
CA SER A 124 0.69 -9.12 13.91
C SER A 124 0.00 -7.84 14.36
N ILE A 125 -0.58 -7.06 13.43
CA ILE A 125 -1.28 -5.80 13.76
C ILE A 125 -2.57 -6.10 14.52
N GLY A 126 -3.37 -7.07 14.07
CA GLY A 126 -4.66 -7.40 14.67
C GLY A 126 -4.54 -7.98 16.08
N THR A 127 -3.44 -8.67 16.40
CA THR A 127 -3.15 -9.16 17.75
C THR A 127 -2.51 -8.10 18.66
N GLY A 128 -2.29 -6.87 18.17
CA GLY A 128 -1.74 -5.77 18.97
C GLY A 128 -0.22 -5.60 18.91
N GLY A 129 0.45 -6.21 17.92
CA GLY A 129 1.86 -5.97 17.65
C GLY A 129 2.13 -4.50 17.27
N SER A 130 3.23 -3.96 17.79
CA SER A 130 3.65 -2.56 17.56
C SER A 130 4.29 -2.38 16.17
N VAL A 131 3.48 -2.52 15.11
CA VAL A 131 3.92 -2.37 13.72
C VAL A 131 2.90 -1.58 12.90
N GLY A 132 3.40 -0.86 11.90
CA GLY A 132 2.59 -0.07 10.99
C GLY A 132 2.02 -0.89 9.82
N ARG A 133 0.94 -0.39 9.25
CA ARG A 133 0.31 -0.93 8.01
C ARG A 133 1.02 -0.50 6.73
N GLU A 134 1.94 0.46 6.80
CA GLU A 134 2.57 1.14 5.67
C GLU A 134 3.37 0.21 4.75
N GLY A 135 4.29 -0.58 5.30
CA GLY A 135 5.11 -1.46 4.47
C GLY A 135 4.31 -2.56 3.76
N PRO A 136 3.38 -3.27 4.44
CA PRO A 136 2.53 -4.26 3.78
C PRO A 136 1.69 -3.68 2.63
N ILE A 137 1.04 -2.52 2.81
CA ILE A 137 0.21 -1.90 1.76
C ILE A 137 1.03 -1.39 0.57
N VAL A 138 2.23 -0.87 0.83
CA VAL A 138 3.19 -0.54 -0.23
C VAL A 138 3.57 -1.80 -1.01
N GLN A 139 3.87 -2.90 -0.32
CA GLN A 139 4.27 -4.15 -0.97
C GLN A 139 3.12 -4.82 -1.74
N ILE A 140 1.88 -4.79 -1.21
CA ILE A 140 0.69 -5.30 -1.88
C ILE A 140 0.47 -4.58 -3.22
N GLY A 141 0.41 -3.25 -3.20
CA GLY A 141 0.20 -2.47 -4.42
C GLY A 141 1.37 -2.64 -5.40
N SER A 142 2.60 -2.56 -4.90
CA SER A 142 3.84 -2.73 -5.68
C SER A 142 3.87 -4.08 -6.42
N ALA A 143 3.47 -5.16 -5.76
CA ALA A 143 3.47 -6.47 -6.37
C ALA A 143 2.39 -6.65 -7.43
N LEU A 144 1.24 -5.97 -7.30
CA LEU A 144 0.23 -5.95 -8.37
C LEU A 144 0.80 -5.29 -9.63
N GLY A 145 1.45 -4.13 -9.48
CA GLY A 145 2.15 -3.46 -10.57
C GLY A 145 3.26 -4.32 -11.18
N SER A 146 4.07 -4.94 -10.32
CA SER A 146 5.14 -5.86 -10.73
C SER A 146 4.61 -7.06 -11.51
N THR A 147 3.56 -7.70 -11.01
CA THR A 147 2.96 -8.91 -11.62
C THR A 147 2.36 -8.58 -12.97
N LEU A 148 1.64 -7.45 -13.07
CA LEU A 148 1.06 -7.01 -14.33
C LEU A 148 2.14 -6.69 -15.36
N GLY A 149 3.20 -5.98 -14.96
CA GLY A 149 4.33 -5.69 -15.84
C GLY A 149 5.08 -6.94 -16.31
N GLN A 150 5.23 -7.94 -15.44
CA GLN A 150 5.83 -9.24 -15.78
C GLN A 150 4.94 -10.05 -16.74
N LEU A 151 3.63 -10.10 -16.49
CA LEU A 151 2.67 -10.82 -17.33
C LEU A 151 2.64 -10.27 -18.77
N LEU A 152 2.74 -8.94 -18.88
CA LEU A 152 2.78 -8.23 -20.16
C LEU A 152 4.20 -8.15 -20.76
N LYS A 153 5.21 -8.76 -20.13
CA LYS A 153 6.61 -8.79 -20.56
C LYS A 153 7.17 -7.39 -20.87
N LEU A 154 6.83 -6.42 -20.02
CA LEU A 154 7.32 -5.05 -20.16
C LEU A 154 8.81 -4.94 -19.80
N SER A 155 9.46 -3.87 -20.26
CA SER A 155 10.83 -3.54 -19.86
C SER A 155 10.92 -3.23 -18.37
N ASP A 156 12.11 -3.42 -17.80
CA ASP A 156 12.36 -3.20 -16.36
C ASP A 156 12.01 -1.77 -15.92
N THR A 157 12.27 -0.76 -16.75
CA THR A 157 11.85 0.63 -16.50
C THR A 157 10.32 0.73 -16.34
N ARG A 158 9.56 0.11 -17.24
CA ARG A 158 8.09 0.12 -17.19
C ARG A 158 7.56 -0.67 -16.00
N VAL A 159 8.20 -1.78 -15.64
CA VAL A 159 7.85 -2.56 -14.44
C VAL A 159 8.09 -1.73 -13.18
N ARG A 160 9.24 -1.05 -13.06
CA ARG A 160 9.54 -0.12 -11.94
C ARG A 160 8.49 0.98 -11.81
N ASN A 161 8.02 1.54 -12.92
CA ASN A 161 6.95 2.56 -12.89
C ASN A 161 5.62 1.99 -12.40
N LEU A 162 5.24 0.78 -12.81
CA LEU A 162 4.03 0.14 -12.32
C LEU A 162 4.15 -0.24 -10.84
N VAL A 163 5.33 -0.64 -10.39
CA VAL A 163 5.63 -0.86 -8.96
C VAL A 163 5.43 0.45 -8.19
N ALA A 164 5.96 1.57 -8.66
CA ALA A 164 5.77 2.88 -8.03
C ALA A 164 4.29 3.31 -8.02
N CYS A 165 3.56 3.08 -9.12
CA CYS A 165 2.10 3.29 -9.17
C CYS A 165 1.39 2.47 -8.10
N GLY A 166 1.82 1.22 -7.89
CA GLY A 166 1.30 0.33 -6.86
C GLY A 166 1.62 0.80 -5.44
N ALA A 167 2.86 1.23 -5.19
CA ALA A 167 3.25 1.81 -3.90
C ALA A 167 2.41 3.04 -3.55
N ALA A 168 2.26 3.97 -4.49
CA ALA A 168 1.42 5.15 -4.33
C ALA A 168 -0.04 4.78 -4.05
N ALA A 169 -0.58 3.80 -4.80
CA ALA A 169 -1.93 3.30 -4.59
C ALA A 169 -2.13 2.76 -3.17
N GLY A 170 -1.20 1.95 -2.67
CA GLY A 170 -1.27 1.39 -1.32
C GLY A 170 -1.37 2.51 -0.25
N ILE A 171 -0.47 3.49 -0.32
CA ILE A 171 -0.42 4.63 0.61
C ILE A 171 -1.72 5.45 0.52
N ALA A 172 -2.14 5.79 -0.70
CA ALA A 172 -3.31 6.62 -0.95
C ALA A 172 -4.58 6.05 -0.32
N ALA A 173 -4.90 4.77 -0.59
CA ALA A 173 -6.10 4.12 -0.05
C ALA A 173 -6.03 3.90 1.47
N THR A 174 -4.84 3.64 2.00
CA THR A 174 -4.67 3.32 3.42
C THR A 174 -4.78 4.55 4.32
N PHE A 175 -4.18 5.65 3.89
CA PHE A 175 -4.07 6.88 4.67
C PHE A 175 -5.03 7.99 4.22
N ASN A 176 -5.84 7.75 3.17
CA ASN A 176 -6.66 8.77 2.51
C ASN A 176 -5.81 10.00 2.10
N ALA A 177 -4.60 9.73 1.61
CA ALA A 177 -3.56 10.73 1.36
C ALA A 177 -2.96 10.54 -0.05
N PRO A 178 -3.73 10.84 -1.12
CA PRO A 178 -3.28 10.58 -2.49
C PRO A 178 -2.02 11.36 -2.87
N ILE A 179 -1.91 12.61 -2.43
CA ILE A 179 -0.73 13.45 -2.72
C ILE A 179 0.50 12.86 -2.03
N ALA A 180 0.39 12.51 -0.74
CA ALA A 180 1.49 11.88 0.00
C ALA A 180 1.92 10.55 -0.65
N GLY A 181 0.98 9.74 -1.13
CA GLY A 181 1.30 8.50 -1.85
C GLY A 181 2.10 8.73 -3.13
N VAL A 182 1.81 9.81 -3.87
CA VAL A 182 2.57 10.17 -5.08
C VAL A 182 4.01 10.54 -4.72
N PHE A 183 4.19 11.47 -3.77
CA PHE A 183 5.54 11.90 -3.37
C PHE A 183 6.35 10.75 -2.75
N PHE A 184 5.71 9.92 -1.91
CA PHE A 184 6.34 8.72 -1.37
C PHE A 184 6.86 7.79 -2.48
N ALA A 185 6.06 7.54 -3.52
CA ALA A 185 6.50 6.68 -4.62
C ALA A 185 7.63 7.29 -5.47
N LEU A 186 7.65 8.61 -5.64
CA LEU A 186 8.68 9.28 -6.45
C LEU A 186 9.99 9.44 -5.66
N GLU A 187 9.91 9.92 -4.43
CA GLU A 187 11.07 10.24 -3.59
C GLU A 187 11.69 9.00 -2.95
N ILE A 188 10.88 8.09 -2.42
CA ILE A 188 11.37 6.95 -1.63
C ILE A 188 11.50 5.70 -2.48
N ILE A 189 10.52 5.42 -3.34
CA ILE A 189 10.47 4.15 -4.09
C ILE A 189 11.31 4.22 -5.36
N LEU A 190 11.16 5.27 -6.17
CA LEU A 190 11.96 5.47 -7.39
C LEU A 190 13.27 6.20 -7.13
N GLY A 191 13.26 7.22 -6.25
CA GLY A 191 14.42 8.07 -5.99
C GLY A 191 14.76 9.03 -7.14
N GLU A 192 13.87 9.15 -8.13
CA GLU A 192 14.04 10.01 -9.29
C GLU A 192 12.70 10.64 -9.71
N PHE A 193 12.74 11.92 -10.10
CA PHE A 193 11.59 12.67 -10.60
C PHE A 193 11.61 12.74 -12.12
N GLU A 194 10.95 11.79 -12.78
CA GLU A 194 10.68 11.87 -14.22
C GLU A 194 9.20 12.24 -14.48
N MET A 195 8.97 13.27 -15.30
CA MET A 195 7.62 13.78 -15.58
C MET A 195 6.70 12.76 -16.25
N SER A 196 7.27 11.82 -17.01
CA SER A 196 6.54 10.73 -17.64
C SER A 196 5.90 9.80 -16.58
N HIS A 197 6.65 9.48 -15.51
CA HIS A 197 6.22 8.62 -14.42
C HIS A 197 5.21 9.32 -13.51
N PHE A 198 5.40 10.63 -13.29
CA PHE A 198 4.55 11.45 -12.43
C PHE A 198 3.06 11.29 -12.76
N SER A 199 2.69 11.44 -14.03
CA SER A 199 1.28 11.36 -14.46
C SER A 199 0.63 10.01 -14.15
N MET A 200 1.34 8.90 -14.35
CA MET A 200 0.84 7.55 -14.10
C MET A 200 0.67 7.29 -12.59
N VAL A 201 1.65 7.70 -11.80
CA VAL A 201 1.63 7.56 -10.34
C VAL A 201 0.47 8.35 -9.74
N VAL A 202 0.23 9.58 -10.23
CA VAL A 202 -0.92 10.40 -9.83
C VAL A 202 -2.24 9.70 -10.14
N ILE A 203 -2.42 9.20 -11.37
CA ILE A 203 -3.65 8.50 -11.77
C ILE A 203 -3.89 7.28 -10.90
N SER A 204 -2.86 6.44 -10.69
CA SER A 204 -2.94 5.26 -9.83
C SER A 204 -3.33 5.62 -8.39
N SER A 205 -2.69 6.65 -7.83
CA SER A 205 -2.95 7.15 -6.48
C SER A 205 -4.39 7.65 -6.32
N VAL A 206 -4.89 8.44 -7.28
CA VAL A 206 -6.26 8.96 -7.28
C VAL A 206 -7.28 7.83 -7.38
N MET A 207 -7.10 6.89 -8.32
CA MET A 207 -7.99 5.74 -8.46
C MET A 207 -8.04 4.90 -7.18
N SER A 208 -6.89 4.65 -6.56
CA SER A 208 -6.81 3.95 -5.29
C SER A 208 -7.50 4.70 -4.15
N SER A 209 -7.31 6.02 -4.07
CA SER A 209 -7.97 6.88 -3.08
C SER A 209 -9.49 6.85 -3.21
N VAL A 210 -10.03 6.87 -4.44
CA VAL A 210 -11.46 6.73 -4.69
C VAL A 210 -11.99 5.40 -4.15
N ILE A 211 -11.32 4.29 -4.46
CA ILE A 211 -11.68 2.97 -3.90
C ILE A 211 -11.60 2.98 -2.37
N GLY A 212 -10.52 3.52 -1.81
CA GLY A 212 -10.35 3.65 -0.37
C GLY A 212 -11.49 4.41 0.29
N ARG A 213 -11.91 5.55 -0.27
CA ARG A 213 -13.01 6.36 0.27
C ARG A 213 -14.36 5.65 0.17
N ILE A 214 -14.63 4.91 -0.90
CA ILE A 214 -15.88 4.16 -1.08
C ILE A 214 -16.06 3.12 0.03
N PHE A 215 -15.02 2.36 0.37
CA PHE A 215 -15.12 1.24 1.30
C PHE A 215 -14.70 1.55 2.74
N LEU A 216 -13.80 2.51 2.93
CA LEU A 216 -13.20 2.82 4.24
C LEU A 216 -13.62 4.20 4.78
N GLY A 217 -14.36 4.98 3.97
CA GLY A 217 -14.86 6.31 4.30
C GLY A 217 -13.87 7.44 3.99
N ASP A 218 -14.38 8.67 3.96
CA ASP A 218 -13.61 9.89 3.66
C ASP A 218 -13.17 10.65 4.93
N ARG A 219 -12.76 9.93 5.97
CA ARG A 219 -12.28 10.56 7.21
C ARG A 219 -10.76 10.55 7.26
N PRO A 220 -10.13 11.62 7.77
CA PRO A 220 -8.71 11.59 8.10
C PRO A 220 -8.41 10.44 9.06
N ALA A 221 -7.25 9.80 8.89
CA ALA A 221 -6.81 8.75 9.80
C ALA A 221 -6.62 9.27 11.23
N PHE A 222 -6.31 10.57 11.38
CA PHE A 222 -6.07 11.24 12.65
C PHE A 222 -6.93 12.50 12.75
N PRO A 223 -7.85 12.62 13.72
CA PRO A 223 -8.55 13.86 14.00
C PRO A 223 -7.59 14.80 14.76
N ILE A 224 -7.19 15.90 14.12
CA ILE A 224 -6.29 16.89 14.72
C ILE A 224 -7.14 18.01 15.31
N PRO A 225 -6.97 18.37 16.60
CA PRO A 225 -7.63 19.53 17.19
C PRO A 225 -7.28 20.82 16.43
N PRO A 226 -8.21 21.78 16.31
CA PRO A 226 -7.90 23.06 15.69
C PRO A 226 -6.80 23.76 16.49
N TYR A 227 -5.68 24.06 15.83
CA TYR A 227 -4.59 24.84 16.39
C TYR A 227 -4.47 26.16 15.61
N ALA A 228 -4.31 27.25 16.36
CA ALA A 228 -4.02 28.57 15.82
C ALA A 228 -2.74 29.08 16.47
N MET A 229 -1.79 29.52 15.62
CA MET A 229 -0.56 30.15 16.07
C MET A 229 -0.90 31.44 16.83
N LYS A 230 -0.40 31.60 18.06
CA LYS A 230 -0.64 32.82 18.85
C LYS A 230 0.44 33.87 18.61
N SER A 231 1.68 33.43 18.38
CA SER A 231 2.82 34.30 18.07
C SER A 231 3.74 33.70 17.00
N PRO A 232 4.23 34.49 16.03
CA PRO A 232 5.27 34.05 15.09
C PRO A 232 6.55 33.55 15.78
N TRP A 233 6.82 33.97 17.01
CA TRP A 233 7.99 33.51 17.76
C TRP A 233 7.94 32.02 18.12
N GLU A 234 6.75 31.42 18.14
CA GLU A 234 6.60 29.97 18.29
C GLU A 234 7.32 29.21 17.15
N LEU A 235 7.46 29.82 15.97
CA LEU A 235 8.19 29.23 14.84
C LEU A 235 9.66 28.95 15.16
N ALA A 236 10.29 29.74 16.03
CA ALA A 236 11.68 29.53 16.43
C ALA A 236 11.90 28.21 17.20
N LEU A 237 10.84 27.66 17.81
CA LEU A 237 10.90 26.38 18.51
C LEU A 237 10.91 25.17 17.55
N TYR A 238 10.40 25.31 16.33
CA TYR A 238 10.30 24.19 15.38
C TYR A 238 11.67 23.72 14.83
N PRO A 239 12.61 24.61 14.47
CA PRO A 239 13.98 24.21 14.14
C PRO A 239 14.69 23.50 15.31
N LEU A 240 14.48 23.98 16.55
CA LEU A 240 15.05 23.34 17.73
C LEU A 240 14.47 21.93 17.92
N LEU A 241 13.16 21.78 17.77
CA LEU A 241 12.50 20.47 17.79
C LEU A 241 13.05 19.55 16.69
N GLY A 242 13.22 20.08 15.47
CA GLY A 242 13.79 19.33 14.35
C GLY A 242 15.26 18.93 14.54
N ALA A 243 16.02 19.67 15.34
CA ALA A 243 17.39 19.30 15.70
C ALA A 243 17.47 18.22 16.79
N ILE A 244 16.42 18.06 17.60
CA ILE A 244 16.34 17.06 18.68
C ILE A 244 15.76 15.73 18.17
N ALA A 245 14.85 15.78 17.19
CA ALA A 245 14.17 14.63 16.60
C ALA A 245 15.10 13.78 15.71
#